data_AF-A0A842RRK5-F1
#
_entry.id   AF-A0A842RRK5-F1
#
_cell.length_a   1.000
_cell.length_b   1.000
_cell.length_c   1.000
_cell.angle_alpha   90.00
_cell.angle_beta   90.00
_cell.angle_gamma   90.00
#
_symmetry.space_group_name_H-M   'P 1'
#
loop_
_entity.id
_entity.type
_entity.pdbx_description
1 polymer ?
#
loop_
_entity_poly.entity_id
_entity_poly.type
_entity_poly.pdbx_seq_one_letter_code
_entity_poly.pdbx_strand_id
1 'polypeptide(L)'
;MEHRESPETFKNLLKCYFHESNVRCLYEIYSKRAIREGESLISKFFNNIAQQKQQYVYWIILMLNQFQNWNENTPSMDIIENNPKVGKTIENLEVAFEIQDYEWRKLFFNMPDTAKEEGYNEIASRLKIITDNERRFFEHCKIFLNFYEDGILNKEKNLSIYECQSCGFQIYNLDLPDDWVCPICGHMKTYFQKKTLNLETDKEMIWECMECGEEVVIQELPENWKCINCGRSREYFRKRGSKTSSITSIDFSTPTWICMECGNEVDIEDLPKNWRCISCGKPKSYFKRKPKSKMSKSQIKLSQEKAIWFCSSCGSEIEVNLPNTWKCPICGSRGK
;
A
#
# COMPACT_ATOMS: atom_id res chain seq x y z
N MET A 1 42.58 9.34 -25.66
CA MET A 1 41.33 9.75 -25.00
C MET A 1 41.30 9.00 -23.69
N GLU A 2 41.52 9.69 -22.58
CA GLU A 2 41.50 9.08 -21.26
C GLU A 2 40.13 8.43 -21.05
N HIS A 3 40.10 7.15 -20.72
CA HIS A 3 38.90 6.49 -20.22
C HIS A 3 38.52 7.18 -18.91
N ARG A 4 37.62 8.17 -18.97
CA ARG A 4 36.95 8.65 -17.76
C ARG A 4 36.15 7.48 -17.22
N GLU A 5 36.46 7.10 -15.99
CA GLU A 5 35.72 6.10 -15.26
C GLU A 5 34.25 6.53 -15.17
N SER A 6 33.31 5.59 -15.35
CA SER A 6 31.88 5.91 -15.30
C SER A 6 31.50 6.45 -13.91
N PRO A 7 30.62 7.47 -13.82
CA PRO A 7 30.18 8.04 -12.54
C PRO A 7 29.63 6.97 -11.59
N GLU A 8 29.80 7.16 -10.29
CA GLU A 8 29.29 6.21 -9.30
C GLU A 8 27.76 6.19 -9.30
N THR A 9 27.11 7.34 -9.55
CA THR A 9 25.66 7.41 -9.76
C THR A 9 25.21 6.50 -10.89
N PHE A 10 25.97 6.42 -11.98
CA PHE A 10 25.65 5.55 -13.10
C PHE A 10 25.69 4.07 -12.70
N LYS A 11 26.77 3.66 -12.01
CA LYS A 11 26.95 2.28 -11.52
C LYS A 11 25.84 1.90 -10.52
N ASN A 12 25.49 2.82 -9.62
CA ASN A 12 24.39 2.66 -8.65
C ASN A 12 23.04 2.48 -9.32
N LEU A 13 22.71 3.31 -10.31
CA LEU A 13 21.45 3.20 -11.04
C LEU A 13 21.34 1.86 -11.80
N LEU A 14 22.42 1.39 -12.42
CA LEU A 14 22.45 0.08 -13.06
C LEU A 14 22.22 -1.05 -12.06
N LYS A 15 22.89 -1.01 -10.90
CA LYS A 15 22.70 -1.99 -9.83
C LYS A 15 21.24 -2.03 -9.38
N CYS A 16 20.62 -0.86 -9.16
CA CYS A 16 19.21 -0.79 -8.78
C CYS A 16 18.28 -1.28 -9.90
N TYR A 17 18.55 -0.96 -11.16
CA TYR A 17 17.74 -1.45 -12.28
C TYR A 17 17.61 -2.99 -12.26
N PHE A 18 18.74 -3.69 -12.12
CA PHE A 18 18.73 -5.15 -12.05
C PHE A 18 18.10 -5.67 -10.75
N HIS A 19 18.40 -5.05 -9.62
CA HIS A 19 17.83 -5.46 -8.33
C HIS A 19 16.30 -5.34 -8.30
N GLU A 20 15.79 -4.14 -8.57
CA GLU A 20 14.37 -3.82 -8.55
C GLU A 20 13.57 -4.66 -9.56
N SER A 21 14.15 -4.95 -10.72
CA SER A 21 13.54 -5.84 -11.72
C SER A 21 13.37 -7.27 -11.21
N ASN A 22 14.39 -7.80 -10.53
CA ASN A 22 14.34 -9.15 -9.94
C ASN A 22 13.37 -9.21 -8.74
N VAL A 23 13.46 -8.22 -7.86
CA VAL A 23 12.62 -8.13 -6.66
C VAL A 23 11.14 -7.95 -7.01
N ARG A 24 10.82 -7.18 -8.06
CA ARG A 24 9.46 -7.11 -8.61
C ARG A 24 8.92 -8.50 -8.93
N CYS A 25 9.64 -9.28 -9.74
CA CYS A 25 9.21 -10.61 -10.16
C CYS A 25 8.99 -11.52 -8.95
N LEU A 26 9.88 -11.43 -7.95
CA LEU A 26 9.74 -12.18 -6.71
C LEU A 26 8.45 -11.83 -5.95
N TYR A 27 8.12 -10.55 -5.80
CA TYR A 27 6.90 -10.13 -5.12
C TYR A 27 5.62 -10.52 -5.87
N GLU A 28 5.63 -10.55 -7.20
CA GLU A 28 4.52 -11.11 -7.98
C GLU A 28 4.33 -12.62 -7.68
N ILE A 29 5.42 -13.36 -7.51
CA ILE A 29 5.39 -14.79 -7.12
C ILE A 29 4.85 -14.94 -5.68
N TYR A 30 5.35 -14.13 -4.73
CA TYR A 30 4.90 -14.15 -3.33
C TYR A 30 3.42 -13.79 -3.21
N SER A 31 2.95 -12.82 -3.99
CA SER A 31 1.54 -12.47 -4.07
C SER A 31 0.67 -13.66 -4.49
N LYS A 32 1.08 -14.37 -5.55
CA LYS A 32 0.40 -15.58 -6.04
C LYS A 32 0.46 -16.73 -5.03
N ARG A 33 1.52 -16.82 -4.23
CA ARG A 33 1.60 -17.81 -3.14
C ARG A 33 0.61 -17.48 -2.03
N ALA A 34 0.57 -16.23 -1.59
CA ALA A 34 -0.32 -15.76 -0.53
C ALA A 34 -1.79 -15.99 -0.85
N ILE A 35 -2.23 -15.70 -2.09
CA ILE A 35 -3.63 -15.95 -2.48
C ILE A 35 -3.99 -17.45 -2.45
N ARG A 36 -3.07 -18.34 -2.83
CA ARG A 36 -3.27 -19.80 -2.78
C ARG A 36 -3.37 -20.33 -1.35
N GLU A 37 -2.67 -19.70 -0.41
CA GLU A 37 -2.72 -20.03 1.01
C GLU A 37 -3.89 -19.34 1.73
N GLY A 38 -4.69 -18.55 1.02
CA GLY A 38 -5.84 -17.86 1.58
C GLY A 38 -5.55 -16.49 2.20
N GLU A 39 -4.30 -16.04 2.13
CA GLU A 39 -3.80 -14.81 2.75
C GLU A 39 -4.00 -13.61 1.80
N SER A 40 -5.26 -13.30 1.49
CA SER A 40 -5.63 -12.26 0.50
C SER A 40 -5.06 -10.88 0.82
N LEU A 41 -4.90 -10.55 2.10
CA LEU A 41 -4.32 -9.28 2.54
C LEU A 41 -2.81 -9.21 2.23
N ILE A 42 -2.07 -10.26 2.58
CA ILE A 42 -0.63 -10.35 2.33
C ILE A 42 -0.37 -10.40 0.81
N SER A 43 -1.24 -11.05 0.04
CA SER A 43 -1.20 -11.04 -1.42
C SER A 43 -1.30 -9.63 -2.00
N LYS A 44 -2.27 -8.83 -1.54
CA LYS A 44 -2.41 -7.41 -1.96
C LYS A 44 -1.19 -6.58 -1.58
N PHE A 45 -0.61 -6.82 -0.40
CA PHE A 45 0.60 -6.14 0.04
C PHE A 45 1.79 -6.45 -0.88
N PHE A 46 2.08 -7.72 -1.15
CA PHE A 46 3.14 -8.09 -2.09
C PHE A 46 2.91 -7.52 -3.49
N ASN A 47 1.66 -7.54 -3.96
CA ASN A 47 1.34 -6.93 -5.25
C ASN A 47 1.59 -5.41 -5.25
N ASN A 48 1.28 -4.71 -4.17
CA ASN A 48 1.57 -3.28 -4.03
C ASN A 48 3.07 -3.00 -4.08
N ILE A 49 3.89 -3.82 -3.40
CA ILE A 49 5.35 -3.71 -3.50
C ILE A 49 5.77 -3.92 -4.96
N ALA A 50 5.35 -5.02 -5.61
CA ALA A 50 5.70 -5.31 -7.00
C ALA A 50 5.36 -4.14 -7.95
N GLN A 51 4.19 -3.53 -7.81
CA GLN A 51 3.80 -2.36 -8.61
C GLN A 51 4.71 -1.15 -8.36
N GLN A 52 5.15 -0.91 -7.12
CA GLN A 52 6.11 0.17 -6.85
C GLN A 52 7.51 -0.14 -7.40
N LYS A 53 7.98 -1.39 -7.27
CA LYS A 53 9.24 -1.83 -7.88
C LYS A 53 9.24 -1.60 -9.39
N GLN A 54 8.11 -1.84 -10.06
CA GLN A 54 7.94 -1.49 -11.47
C GLN A 54 8.08 0.03 -11.74
N GLN A 55 7.51 0.88 -10.88
CA GLN A 55 7.67 2.33 -11.01
C GLN A 55 9.12 2.76 -10.79
N TYR A 56 9.84 2.15 -9.85
CA TYR A 56 11.26 2.44 -9.64
C TYR A 56 12.09 2.05 -10.86
N VAL A 57 11.88 0.86 -11.41
CA VAL A 57 12.54 0.43 -12.66
C VAL A 57 12.28 1.45 -13.78
N TYR A 58 11.05 1.92 -13.94
CA TYR A 58 10.71 2.95 -14.93
C TYR A 58 11.51 4.24 -14.71
N TRP A 59 11.52 4.79 -13.48
CA TRP A 59 12.27 6.01 -13.18
C TRP A 59 13.78 5.82 -13.30
N ILE A 60 14.31 4.67 -12.91
CA ILE A 60 15.73 4.34 -13.04
C ILE A 60 16.14 4.31 -14.51
N ILE A 61 15.35 3.71 -15.40
CA ILE A 61 15.59 3.75 -16.85
C ILE A 61 15.61 5.20 -17.35
N LEU A 62 14.67 6.04 -16.91
CA LEU A 62 14.65 7.45 -17.30
C LEU A 62 15.90 8.22 -16.83
N MET A 63 16.40 7.91 -15.63
CA MET A 63 17.64 8.48 -15.11
C MET A 63 18.87 7.96 -15.86
N LEU A 64 18.92 6.65 -16.18
CA LEU A 64 19.98 6.03 -16.97
C LEU A 64 20.06 6.60 -18.40
N ASN A 65 18.93 6.95 -19.00
CA ASN A 65 18.89 7.60 -20.32
C ASN A 65 19.58 8.98 -20.36
N GLN A 66 19.92 9.57 -19.21
CA GLN A 66 20.73 10.78 -19.15
C GLN A 66 22.23 10.50 -19.39
N PHE A 67 22.64 9.23 -19.33
CA PHE A 67 24.01 8.78 -19.58
C PHE A 67 24.12 8.19 -21.00
N GLN A 68 25.13 8.63 -21.74
CA GLN A 68 25.35 8.17 -23.12
C GLN A 68 25.64 6.67 -23.18
N ASN A 69 25.02 5.98 -24.14
CA ASN A 69 25.29 4.59 -24.52
C ASN A 69 25.25 3.59 -23.33
N TRP A 70 24.42 3.87 -22.33
CA TRP A 70 24.35 3.04 -21.12
C TRP A 70 23.94 1.58 -21.40
N ASN A 71 23.26 1.36 -22.52
CA ASN A 71 22.76 0.06 -22.98
C ASN A 71 23.75 -0.69 -23.89
N GLU A 72 24.83 -0.06 -24.36
CA GLU A 72 25.77 -0.68 -25.32
C GLU A 72 26.90 -1.46 -24.63
N ASN A 73 27.21 -1.15 -23.38
CA ASN A 73 28.28 -1.79 -22.60
C ASN A 73 27.88 -1.95 -21.12
N THR A 74 26.69 -2.50 -20.87
CA THR A 74 26.26 -2.74 -19.48
C THR A 74 27.24 -3.73 -18.84
N PRO A 75 27.97 -3.36 -17.76
CA PRO A 75 28.89 -4.27 -17.12
C PRO A 75 28.15 -5.54 -16.70
N SER A 76 28.83 -6.69 -16.78
CA SER A 76 28.36 -7.89 -16.10
C SER A 76 28.33 -7.59 -14.61
N MET A 77 27.15 -7.27 -14.09
CA MET A 77 26.97 -7.07 -12.66
C MET A 77 27.01 -8.46 -12.01
N ASP A 78 27.87 -8.64 -11.01
CA ASP A 78 27.79 -9.83 -10.17
C ASP A 78 26.38 -9.90 -9.57
N ILE A 79 25.73 -11.03 -9.86
CA ILE A 79 24.34 -11.30 -9.53
C ILE A 79 24.14 -11.10 -8.03
N ILE A 80 22.99 -10.51 -7.67
CA ILE A 80 22.47 -10.28 -6.33
C ILE A 80 22.92 -11.38 -5.36
N GLU A 81 23.64 -11.01 -4.30
CA GLU A 81 23.96 -11.92 -3.20
C GLU A 81 22.65 -12.49 -2.65
N ASN A 82 22.51 -13.81 -2.76
CA ASN A 82 21.37 -14.66 -2.37
C ASN A 82 20.25 -14.78 -3.41
N ASN A 83 20.15 -15.98 -3.99
CA ASN A 83 18.99 -16.40 -4.76
C ASN A 83 17.76 -16.45 -3.84
N PRO A 84 16.70 -15.66 -4.12
CA PRO A 84 15.52 -15.66 -3.27
C PRO A 84 14.81 -17.01 -3.36
N LYS A 85 14.42 -17.56 -2.20
CA LYS A 85 13.63 -18.79 -2.09
C LYS A 85 12.14 -18.47 -2.13
N VAL A 86 11.34 -19.40 -2.65
CA VAL A 86 9.88 -19.34 -2.60
C VAL A 86 9.39 -20.38 -1.60
N GLY A 87 8.96 -19.91 -0.43
CA GLY A 87 8.45 -20.71 0.67
C GLY A 87 6.95 -20.52 0.88
N LYS A 88 6.49 -20.78 2.12
CA LYS A 88 5.14 -20.42 2.57
C LYS A 88 4.99 -18.90 2.68
N THR A 89 3.76 -18.40 2.77
CA THR A 89 3.48 -16.95 2.85
C THR A 89 4.24 -16.26 3.97
N ILE A 90 4.35 -16.88 5.15
CA ILE A 90 5.09 -16.31 6.28
C ILE A 90 6.60 -16.26 6.01
N GLU A 91 7.17 -17.35 5.51
CA GLU A 91 8.60 -17.42 5.15
C GLU A 91 8.94 -16.36 4.07
N ASN A 92 8.03 -16.18 3.10
CA ASN A 92 8.17 -15.15 2.07
C ASN A 92 8.08 -13.72 2.65
N LEU A 93 7.32 -13.52 3.72
CA LEU A 93 7.19 -12.23 4.40
C LEU A 93 8.44 -11.91 5.23
N GLU A 94 9.07 -12.92 5.85
CA GLU A 94 10.37 -12.80 6.51
C GLU A 94 11.45 -12.41 5.49
N VAL A 95 11.51 -13.12 4.36
CA VAL A 95 12.43 -12.76 3.26
C VAL A 95 12.15 -11.36 2.74
N ALA A 96 10.88 -10.96 2.61
CA ALA A 96 10.52 -9.60 2.22
C ALA A 96 11.05 -8.55 3.21
N PHE A 97 10.92 -8.81 4.52
CA PHE A 97 11.46 -7.93 5.55
C PHE A 97 12.98 -7.76 5.42
N GLU A 98 13.71 -8.84 5.19
CA GLU A 98 15.17 -8.80 4.98
C GLU A 98 15.55 -8.01 3.72
N ILE A 99 14.83 -8.23 2.61
CA ILE A 99 15.02 -7.48 1.36
C ILE A 99 14.78 -5.99 1.59
N GLN A 100 13.67 -5.63 2.23
CA GLN A 100 13.34 -4.23 2.49
C GLN A 100 14.34 -3.56 3.43
N ASP A 101 14.87 -4.26 4.44
CA ASP A 101 15.91 -3.74 5.34
C ASP A 101 17.21 -3.44 4.58
N TYR A 102 17.62 -4.36 3.70
CA TYR A 102 18.77 -4.17 2.82
C TYR A 102 18.56 -2.99 1.86
N GLU A 103 17.41 -2.92 1.18
CA GLU A 103 17.12 -1.90 0.19
C GLU A 103 17.21 -0.48 0.80
N TRP A 104 16.54 -0.24 1.93
CA TRP A 104 16.50 1.11 2.51
C TRP A 104 17.80 1.49 3.25
N ARG A 105 18.43 0.56 4.00
CA ARG A 105 19.63 0.87 4.81
C ARG A 105 20.94 0.79 4.07
N LYS A 106 21.02 -0.03 3.02
CA LYS A 106 22.28 -0.34 2.34
C LYS A 106 22.26 0.02 0.87
N LEU A 107 21.23 -0.41 0.12
CA LEU A 107 21.20 -0.17 -1.32
C LEU A 107 20.99 1.32 -1.63
N PHE A 108 19.90 1.91 -1.15
CA PHE A 108 19.53 3.28 -1.52
C PHE A 108 20.10 4.36 -0.60
N PHE A 109 20.53 4.03 0.63
CA PHE A 109 20.83 5.00 1.70
C PHE A 109 21.75 6.16 1.27
N ASN A 110 22.90 5.87 0.65
CA ASN A 110 23.89 6.90 0.26
C ASN A 110 23.72 7.41 -1.18
N MET A 111 22.88 6.78 -2.00
CA MET A 111 22.79 7.10 -3.42
C MET A 111 22.32 8.55 -3.71
N PRO A 112 21.38 9.14 -2.95
CA PRO A 112 21.02 10.54 -3.12
C PRO A 112 22.21 11.49 -2.91
N ASP A 113 23.03 11.23 -1.90
CA ASP A 113 24.18 12.06 -1.56
C ASP A 113 25.27 11.93 -2.63
N THR A 114 25.57 10.70 -3.07
CA THR A 114 26.49 10.46 -4.20
C THR A 114 26.05 11.20 -5.46
N ALA A 115 24.77 11.10 -5.83
CA ALA A 115 24.24 11.79 -7.00
C ALA A 115 24.33 13.32 -6.88
N LYS A 116 24.13 13.86 -5.68
CA LYS A 116 24.25 15.30 -5.42
C LYS A 116 25.71 15.77 -5.49
N GLU A 117 26.65 15.01 -4.94
CA GLU A 117 28.08 15.29 -4.99
C GLU A 117 28.61 15.28 -6.43
N GLU A 118 28.10 14.39 -7.27
CA GLU A 118 28.43 14.33 -8.70
C GLU A 118 27.66 15.35 -9.57
N GLY A 119 26.76 16.16 -8.96
CA GLY A 119 26.03 17.25 -9.62
C GLY A 119 24.68 16.85 -10.26
N TYR A 120 24.24 15.61 -10.09
CA TYR A 120 22.96 15.10 -10.60
C TYR A 120 21.78 15.39 -9.65
N ASN A 121 21.48 16.67 -9.44
CA ASN A 121 20.48 17.12 -8.45
C ASN A 121 19.07 16.53 -8.64
N GLU A 122 18.62 16.35 -9.89
CA GLU A 122 17.31 15.76 -10.19
C GLU A 122 17.28 14.26 -9.84
N ILE A 123 18.37 13.54 -10.15
CA ILE A 123 18.54 12.12 -9.82
C ILE A 123 18.60 11.96 -8.30
N ALA A 124 19.36 12.79 -7.60
CA ALA A 124 19.44 12.81 -6.14
C ALA A 124 18.06 12.98 -5.50
N SER A 125 17.28 13.95 -5.97
CA SER A 125 15.92 14.21 -5.48
C SER A 125 14.99 13.01 -5.69
N ARG A 126 15.10 12.34 -6.84
CA ARG A 126 14.30 11.14 -7.15
C ARG A 126 14.70 9.95 -6.29
N LEU A 127 16.00 9.69 -6.14
CA LEU A 127 16.53 8.61 -5.30
C LEU A 127 16.14 8.79 -3.82
N LYS A 128 16.05 10.04 -3.35
CA LYS A 128 15.59 10.32 -1.99
C LYS A 128 14.16 9.85 -1.77
N ILE A 129 13.25 10.14 -2.72
CA ILE A 129 11.86 9.67 -2.68
C ILE A 129 11.78 8.14 -2.69
N ILE A 130 12.59 7.48 -3.52
CA ILE A 130 12.65 6.00 -3.57
C ILE A 130 13.08 5.47 -2.20
N THR A 131 14.17 5.98 -1.63
CA THR A 131 14.70 5.57 -0.32
C THR A 131 13.65 5.69 0.79
N ASP A 132 12.93 6.82 0.84
CA ASP A 132 11.91 7.06 1.86
C ASP A 132 10.70 6.12 1.71
N ASN A 133 10.37 5.70 0.48
CA ASN A 133 9.32 4.71 0.26
C ASN A 133 9.76 3.28 0.61
N GLU A 134 11.00 2.88 0.35
CA GLU A 134 11.52 1.57 0.79
C GLU A 134 11.50 1.43 2.31
N ARG A 135 11.83 2.52 3.02
CA ARG A 135 11.70 2.54 4.48
C ARG A 135 10.26 2.26 4.93
N ARG A 136 9.25 2.82 4.24
CA ARG A 136 7.84 2.53 4.55
C ARG A 136 7.52 1.06 4.32
N PHE A 137 7.99 0.47 3.22
CA PHE A 137 7.79 -0.95 2.97
C PHE A 137 8.45 -1.84 4.03
N PHE A 138 9.65 -1.49 4.49
CA PHE A 138 10.28 -2.14 5.65
C PHE A 138 9.40 -2.07 6.91
N GLU A 139 8.89 -0.88 7.24
CA GLU A 139 8.00 -0.68 8.39
C GLU A 139 6.70 -1.50 8.25
N HIS A 140 6.15 -1.60 7.03
CA HIS A 140 4.96 -2.40 6.76
C HIS A 140 5.20 -3.90 6.88
N CYS A 141 6.33 -4.41 6.34
CA CYS A 141 6.74 -5.80 6.52
C CYS A 141 6.82 -6.17 8.00
N LYS A 142 7.40 -5.28 8.83
CA LYS A 142 7.47 -5.47 10.29
C LYS A 142 6.09 -5.58 10.93
N ILE A 143 5.16 -4.72 10.54
CA ILE A 143 3.76 -4.76 11.03
C ILE A 143 3.11 -6.10 10.69
N PHE A 144 3.24 -6.56 9.44
CA PHE A 144 2.66 -7.83 9.00
C PHE A 144 3.25 -9.04 9.75
N LEU A 145 4.56 -9.04 10.02
CA LEU A 145 5.20 -10.09 10.82
C LEU A 145 4.65 -10.15 12.24
N ASN A 146 4.54 -8.99 12.92
CA ASN A 146 3.98 -8.91 14.27
C ASN A 146 2.54 -9.46 14.31
N PHE A 147 1.70 -9.15 13.33
CA PHE A 147 0.32 -9.67 13.28
C PHE A 147 0.23 -11.17 13.07
N TYR A 148 1.20 -11.74 12.38
CA TYR A 148 1.30 -13.17 12.22
C TYR A 148 1.72 -13.84 13.53
N GLU A 149 2.76 -13.32 14.20
CA GLU A 149 3.26 -13.82 15.50
C GLU A 149 2.21 -13.77 16.61
N ASP A 150 1.46 -12.66 16.71
CA ASP A 150 0.39 -12.49 17.70
C ASP A 150 -0.83 -13.40 17.42
N GLY A 151 -0.86 -14.06 16.25
CA GLY A 151 -1.96 -14.90 15.81
C GLY A 151 -3.25 -14.12 15.58
N ILE A 152 -3.19 -12.79 15.46
CA ILE A 152 -4.35 -11.90 15.24
C ILE A 152 -5.00 -12.20 13.89
N LEU A 153 -4.21 -12.65 12.90
CA LEU A 153 -4.74 -13.15 11.62
C LEU A 153 -5.51 -14.48 11.77
N ASN A 154 -5.27 -15.24 12.84
CA ASN A 154 -5.80 -16.60 13.04
C ASN A 154 -6.72 -16.78 14.26
N LYS A 155 -6.92 -15.75 15.10
CA LYS A 155 -7.64 -15.88 16.38
C LYS A 155 -8.88 -15.00 16.45
N GLU A 156 -10.02 -15.70 16.42
CA GLU A 156 -11.34 -15.36 16.94
C GLU A 156 -12.40 -14.76 16.01
N LYS A 157 -13.61 -15.34 16.16
CA LYS A 157 -14.81 -15.22 15.33
C LYS A 157 -15.52 -13.86 15.37
N ASN A 158 -14.98 -12.87 16.10
CA ASN A 158 -15.59 -11.55 16.29
C ASN A 158 -14.57 -10.40 16.13
N LEU A 159 -13.64 -10.53 15.18
CA LEU A 159 -12.72 -9.45 14.85
C LEU A 159 -13.44 -8.36 14.05
N SER A 160 -13.24 -7.11 14.46
CA SER A 160 -13.66 -5.97 13.65
C SER A 160 -12.66 -5.79 12.51
N ILE A 161 -13.16 -5.74 11.28
CA ILE A 161 -12.32 -5.39 10.13
C ILE A 161 -12.28 -3.88 10.06
N TYR A 162 -11.09 -3.31 10.10
CA TYR A 162 -10.90 -1.93 9.74
C TYR A 162 -10.42 -1.87 8.29
N GLU A 163 -11.20 -1.24 7.41
CA GLU A 163 -10.84 -1.07 6.01
C GLU A 163 -10.48 0.38 5.71
N CYS A 164 -9.25 0.63 5.29
CA CYS A 164 -8.82 1.92 4.79
C CYS A 164 -9.60 2.27 3.52
N GLN A 165 -10.47 3.26 3.62
CA GLN A 165 -11.32 3.77 2.54
C GLN A 165 -10.50 4.44 1.42
N SER A 166 -9.22 4.76 1.66
CA SER A 166 -8.35 5.31 0.62
C SER A 166 -7.76 4.25 -0.31
N CYS A 167 -7.45 3.05 0.19
CA CYS A 167 -6.68 2.07 -0.60
C CYS A 167 -7.19 0.63 -0.46
N GLY A 168 -8.29 0.41 0.28
CA GLY A 168 -8.88 -0.91 0.52
C GLY A 168 -8.06 -1.82 1.43
N PHE A 169 -7.06 -1.31 2.15
CA PHE A 169 -6.28 -2.09 3.10
C PHE A 169 -7.16 -2.49 4.28
N GLN A 170 -7.30 -3.79 4.53
CA GLN A 170 -8.11 -4.32 5.62
C GLN A 170 -7.20 -4.85 6.71
N ILE A 171 -7.48 -4.52 7.95
CA ILE A 171 -6.79 -5.07 9.11
C ILE A 171 -7.81 -5.62 10.09
N TYR A 172 -7.54 -6.82 10.57
CA TYR A 172 -8.33 -7.49 11.59
C TYR A 172 -7.76 -7.06 12.93
N ASN A 173 -8.53 -6.28 13.70
CA ASN A 173 -8.15 -5.91 15.06
C ASN A 173 -9.41 -5.66 15.90
N LEU A 174 -9.33 -5.86 17.21
CA LEU A 174 -10.41 -5.49 18.12
C LEU A 174 -10.60 -3.96 18.12
N ASP A 175 -9.48 -3.24 18.10
CA ASP A 175 -9.43 -1.80 17.86
C ASP A 175 -8.08 -1.38 17.27
N LEU A 176 -8.07 -0.31 16.47
CA LEU A 176 -6.83 0.29 15.98
C LEU A 176 -6.39 1.41 16.93
N PRO A 177 -5.09 1.58 17.22
CA PRO A 177 -4.59 2.77 17.90
C PRO A 177 -5.00 4.07 17.17
N ASP A 178 -5.29 5.16 17.88
CA ASP A 178 -5.76 6.41 17.24
C ASP A 178 -4.73 7.05 16.31
N ASP A 179 -3.45 6.74 16.51
CA ASP A 179 -2.31 7.10 15.67
C ASP A 179 -2.02 6.08 14.56
N TRP A 180 -2.88 5.06 14.38
CA TRP A 180 -2.70 4.04 13.35
C TRP A 180 -2.60 4.67 11.97
N VAL A 181 -1.57 4.27 11.21
CA VAL A 181 -1.34 4.71 9.84
C VAL A 181 -1.47 3.52 8.92
N CYS A 182 -2.22 3.69 7.84
CA CYS A 182 -2.42 2.65 6.85
C CYS A 182 -1.08 2.20 6.26
N PRO A 183 -0.72 0.92 6.38
CA PRO A 183 0.54 0.40 5.88
C PRO A 183 0.55 0.18 4.36
N ILE A 184 -0.39 0.78 3.64
CA ILE A 184 -0.43 0.70 2.17
C ILE A 184 -0.38 2.10 1.57
N CYS A 185 -1.11 3.06 2.16
CA CYS A 185 -1.23 4.40 1.62
C CYS A 185 -0.86 5.53 2.58
N GLY A 186 -0.45 5.24 3.82
CA GLY A 186 -0.03 6.26 4.78
C GLY A 186 -1.15 7.11 5.39
N HIS A 187 -2.43 6.80 5.13
CA HIS A 187 -3.56 7.52 5.72
C HIS A 187 -3.83 7.11 7.16
N MET A 188 -4.26 8.06 8.00
CA MET A 188 -4.53 7.84 9.42
C MET A 188 -5.74 6.93 9.68
N LYS A 189 -5.91 6.44 10.92
CA LYS A 189 -7.05 5.60 11.38
C LYS A 189 -8.41 6.16 10.96
N THR A 190 -8.56 7.48 10.85
CA THR A 190 -9.81 8.12 10.39
C THR A 190 -10.26 7.67 9.00
N TYR A 191 -9.33 7.24 8.16
CA TYR A 191 -9.63 6.64 6.86
C TYR A 191 -10.04 5.18 6.97
N PHE A 192 -9.92 4.54 8.14
CA PHE A 192 -10.38 3.19 8.35
C PHE A 192 -11.83 3.16 8.79
N GLN A 193 -12.64 2.44 8.02
CA GLN A 193 -14.01 2.12 8.39
C GLN A 193 -14.03 0.80 9.15
N LYS A 194 -14.55 0.83 10.38
CA LYS A 194 -14.83 -0.39 11.16
C LYS A 194 -16.03 -1.11 10.53
N LYS A 195 -15.84 -2.36 10.12
CA LYS A 195 -16.83 -3.30 9.61
C LYS A 195 -16.97 -4.44 10.62
N THR A 196 -18.21 -4.74 11.00
CA THR A 196 -18.54 -5.91 11.83
C THR A 196 -18.94 -7.04 10.89
N LEU A 197 -18.28 -8.19 10.97
CA LEU A 197 -18.60 -9.37 10.17
C LEU A 197 -19.61 -10.27 10.91
N ASN A 198 -20.73 -10.58 10.26
CA ASN A 198 -21.50 -11.79 10.57
C ASN A 198 -21.12 -12.85 9.54
N LEU A 199 -20.71 -14.03 10.00
CA LEU A 199 -20.17 -15.12 9.19
C LEU A 199 -21.30 -15.99 8.61
N GLU A 200 -21.70 -15.79 7.35
CA GLU A 200 -22.46 -16.77 6.56
C GLU A 200 -21.82 -16.99 5.17
N THR A 201 -21.86 -18.22 4.67
CA THR A 201 -20.85 -18.84 3.80
C THR A 201 -21.19 -18.84 2.30
N ASP A 202 -20.34 -18.24 1.44
CA ASP A 202 -20.30 -18.51 -0.02
C ASP A 202 -18.86 -18.81 -0.50
N LYS A 203 -18.67 -19.90 -1.27
CA LYS A 203 -17.36 -20.49 -1.60
C LYS A 203 -16.88 -20.11 -3.01
N GLU A 204 -15.74 -19.45 -3.16
CA GLU A 204 -15.07 -19.28 -4.46
C GLU A 204 -14.28 -20.54 -4.86
N MET A 205 -14.30 -20.90 -6.16
CA MET A 205 -13.75 -22.15 -6.71
C MET A 205 -12.44 -21.91 -7.49
N ILE A 206 -11.45 -22.78 -7.28
CA ILE A 206 -10.20 -22.77 -8.05
C ILE A 206 -10.26 -23.88 -9.10
N TRP A 207 -9.90 -23.57 -10.34
CA TRP A 207 -9.80 -24.53 -11.43
C TRP A 207 -8.35 -24.65 -11.89
N GLU A 208 -7.82 -25.86 -11.99
CA GLU A 208 -6.44 -26.12 -12.38
C GLU A 208 -6.41 -26.90 -13.71
N CYS A 209 -5.70 -26.39 -14.71
CA CYS A 209 -5.48 -27.08 -15.97
C CYS A 209 -4.58 -28.29 -15.74
N MET A 210 -5.10 -29.49 -15.97
CA MET A 210 -4.40 -30.75 -15.78
C MET A 210 -3.23 -30.96 -16.76
N GLU A 211 -3.19 -30.21 -17.87
CA GLU A 211 -2.11 -30.31 -18.88
C GLU A 211 -0.89 -29.46 -18.50
N CYS A 212 -1.10 -28.19 -18.14
CA CYS A 212 -0.02 -27.22 -17.97
C CYS A 212 0.07 -26.62 -16.56
N GLY A 213 -0.86 -26.97 -15.67
CA GLY A 213 -0.92 -26.45 -14.31
C GLY A 213 -1.45 -25.02 -14.18
N GLU A 214 -1.97 -24.41 -15.25
CA GLU A 214 -2.54 -23.06 -15.20
C GLU A 214 -3.78 -23.03 -14.29
N GLU A 215 -3.79 -22.13 -13.30
CA GLU A 215 -4.86 -22.01 -12.31
C GLU A 215 -5.73 -20.78 -12.59
N VAL A 216 -7.05 -20.99 -12.60
CA VAL A 216 -8.06 -19.95 -12.86
C VAL A 216 -9.00 -19.88 -11.66
N VAL A 217 -9.17 -18.69 -11.08
CA VAL A 217 -10.05 -18.47 -9.92
C VAL A 217 -11.35 -17.84 -10.39
N ILE A 218 -12.37 -18.68 -10.59
CA ILE A 218 -13.72 -18.30 -11.01
C ILE A 218 -14.74 -19.29 -10.45
N GLN A 219 -15.94 -18.82 -10.12
CA GLN A 219 -17.00 -19.68 -9.58
C GLN A 219 -17.33 -20.86 -10.51
N GLU A 220 -17.41 -20.60 -11.82
CA GLU A 220 -17.65 -21.63 -12.84
C GLU A 220 -16.93 -21.27 -14.14
N LEU A 221 -16.31 -22.27 -14.80
CA LEU A 221 -15.68 -22.11 -16.11
C LEU A 221 -16.75 -22.01 -17.21
N PRO A 222 -16.75 -20.94 -18.03
CA PRO A 222 -17.59 -20.85 -19.21
C PRO A 222 -17.42 -22.05 -20.16
N GLU A 223 -18.48 -22.41 -20.89
CA GLU A 223 -18.48 -23.57 -21.78
C GLU A 223 -17.39 -23.51 -22.87
N ASN A 224 -17.07 -22.31 -23.33
CA ASN A 224 -16.07 -22.05 -24.37
C ASN A 224 -14.68 -21.70 -23.80
N TRP A 225 -14.45 -21.89 -22.50
CA TRP A 225 -13.18 -21.54 -21.87
C TRP A 225 -12.02 -22.36 -22.46
N LYS A 226 -10.96 -21.65 -22.80
CA LYS A 226 -9.68 -22.23 -23.23
C LYS A 226 -8.58 -21.77 -22.28
N CYS A 227 -7.71 -22.70 -21.90
CA CYS A 227 -6.52 -22.39 -21.14
C CYS A 227 -5.67 -21.36 -21.88
N ILE A 228 -5.33 -20.26 -21.20
CA ILE A 228 -4.53 -19.18 -21.78
C ILE A 228 -3.10 -19.66 -22.07
N ASN A 229 -2.59 -20.60 -21.28
CA ASN A 229 -1.24 -21.12 -21.43
C ASN A 229 -1.15 -22.20 -22.52
N CYS A 230 -2.04 -23.19 -22.52
CA CYS A 230 -1.92 -24.36 -23.41
C CYS A 230 -3.07 -24.54 -24.41
N GLY A 231 -4.05 -23.65 -24.44
CA GLY A 231 -5.17 -23.66 -25.40
C GLY A 231 -6.21 -24.77 -25.20
N ARG A 232 -6.04 -25.66 -24.21
CA ARG A 232 -6.96 -26.77 -23.92
C ARG A 232 -8.33 -26.27 -23.46
N SER A 233 -9.37 -27.02 -23.81
CA SER A 233 -10.76 -26.72 -23.44
C SER A 233 -10.99 -26.87 -21.94
N ARG A 234 -12.14 -26.38 -21.46
CA ARG A 234 -12.58 -26.49 -20.05
C ARG A 234 -12.52 -27.90 -19.46
N GLU A 235 -12.64 -28.94 -20.29
CA GLU A 235 -12.60 -30.35 -19.89
C GLU A 235 -11.26 -30.75 -19.26
N TYR A 236 -10.20 -30.01 -19.59
CA TYR A 236 -8.87 -30.21 -19.04
C TYR A 236 -8.68 -29.51 -17.69
N PHE A 237 -9.72 -28.91 -17.10
CA PHE A 237 -9.64 -28.27 -15.80
C PHE A 237 -10.27 -29.12 -14.69
N ARG A 238 -9.54 -29.30 -13.58
CA ARG A 238 -10.06 -29.92 -12.36
C ARG A 238 -10.39 -28.87 -11.30
N LYS A 239 -11.45 -29.09 -10.52
CA LYS A 239 -11.78 -28.25 -9.37
C LYS A 239 -10.85 -28.57 -8.21
N ARG A 240 -10.18 -27.55 -7.68
CA ARG A 240 -9.55 -27.55 -6.36
C ARG A 240 -10.47 -26.79 -5.41
N GLY A 241 -10.91 -27.44 -4.34
CA GLY A 241 -11.62 -26.76 -3.27
C GLY A 241 -10.70 -25.72 -2.62
N SER A 242 -11.10 -24.45 -2.65
CA SER A 242 -10.46 -23.42 -1.83
C SER A 242 -10.95 -23.60 -0.39
N LYS A 243 -10.01 -23.60 0.56
CA LYS A 243 -10.30 -23.26 1.95
C LYS A 243 -9.97 -21.79 2.11
N THR A 244 -10.92 -20.92 1.83
CA THR A 244 -10.85 -19.56 2.36
C THR A 244 -12.15 -18.81 2.33
N SER A 245 -12.26 -17.96 3.35
CA SER A 245 -13.34 -17.04 3.70
C SER A 245 -13.41 -15.86 2.74
N SER A 246 -14.60 -15.49 2.31
CA SER A 246 -14.84 -14.27 1.53
C SER A 246 -16.19 -13.62 1.84
N ILE A 247 -16.24 -12.33 1.54
CA ILE A 247 -17.15 -11.29 2.05
C ILE A 247 -18.25 -11.02 1.02
N THR A 248 -19.51 -11.01 1.44
CA THR A 248 -20.60 -10.42 0.65
C THR A 248 -20.99 -9.05 1.23
N SER A 249 -21.03 -8.05 0.37
CA SER A 249 -21.54 -6.72 0.69
C SER A 249 -23.06 -6.74 0.74
N ILE A 250 -23.66 -6.30 1.84
CA ILE A 250 -25.08 -5.96 1.89
C ILE A 250 -25.24 -4.51 1.43
N ASP A 251 -26.04 -4.33 0.39
CA ASP A 251 -26.46 -3.03 -0.12
C ASP A 251 -27.52 -2.43 0.81
N PHE A 252 -27.09 -1.57 1.73
CA PHE A 252 -28.02 -0.67 2.42
C PHE A 252 -28.04 0.64 1.64
N SER A 253 -29.12 0.87 0.89
CA SER A 253 -29.42 2.23 0.43
C SER A 253 -29.71 3.09 1.68
N THR A 254 -28.68 3.67 2.29
CA THR A 254 -28.84 4.58 3.42
C THR A 254 -29.45 5.88 2.92
N PRO A 255 -30.39 6.49 3.67
CA PRO A 255 -31.03 7.73 3.25
C PRO A 255 -30.04 8.89 3.26
N THR A 256 -29.99 9.64 2.17
CA THR A 256 -29.10 10.79 2.02
C THR A 256 -29.72 12.05 2.62
N TRP A 257 -28.98 12.72 3.51
CA TRP A 257 -29.29 14.05 4.02
C TRP A 257 -28.54 15.12 3.25
N ILE A 258 -29.20 16.23 2.90
CA ILE A 258 -28.59 17.36 2.19
C ILE A 258 -28.63 18.60 3.04
N CYS A 259 -27.47 19.22 3.22
CA CYS A 259 -27.40 20.56 3.78
C CYS A 259 -28.04 21.57 2.82
N MET A 260 -29.11 22.22 3.25
CA MET A 260 -29.85 23.23 2.49
C MET A 260 -29.04 24.50 2.23
N GLU A 261 -27.97 24.73 2.99
CA GLU A 261 -27.10 25.91 2.81
C GLU A 261 -26.07 25.69 1.68
N CYS A 262 -25.41 24.53 1.67
CA CYS A 262 -24.24 24.30 0.81
C CYS A 262 -24.35 23.06 -0.10
N GLY A 263 -25.48 22.36 -0.05
CA GLY A 263 -25.74 21.17 -0.87
C GLY A 263 -25.02 19.90 -0.42
N ASN A 264 -24.24 19.92 0.67
CA ASN A 264 -23.45 18.76 1.10
C ASN A 264 -24.33 17.56 1.47
N GLU A 265 -24.07 16.41 0.85
CA GLU A 265 -24.80 15.16 1.02
C GLU A 265 -24.14 14.29 2.09
N VAL A 266 -24.95 13.62 2.92
CA VAL A 266 -24.49 12.75 4.02
C VAL A 266 -25.36 11.48 4.03
N ASP A 267 -24.74 10.33 3.75
CA ASP A 267 -25.41 9.03 3.69
C ASP A 267 -25.38 8.34 5.06
N ILE A 268 -26.26 8.80 5.95
CA ILE A 268 -26.41 8.28 7.31
C ILE A 268 -27.89 8.16 7.65
N GLU A 269 -28.27 7.09 8.35
CA GLU A 269 -29.68 6.81 8.68
C GLU A 269 -30.32 7.99 9.44
N ASP A 270 -29.63 8.50 10.46
CA ASP A 270 -30.02 9.68 11.21
C ASP A 270 -28.82 10.55 11.59
N LEU A 271 -28.92 11.87 11.34
CA LEU A 271 -27.89 12.82 11.76
C LEU A 271 -27.90 12.98 13.29
N PRO A 272 -26.75 12.91 13.99
CA PRO A 272 -26.64 13.24 15.41
C PRO A 272 -27.11 14.66 15.75
N LYS A 273 -27.62 14.91 16.97
CA LYS A 273 -28.17 16.22 17.38
C LYS A 273 -27.18 17.38 17.28
N ASN A 274 -25.90 17.11 17.51
CA ASN A 274 -24.79 18.07 17.41
C ASN A 274 -24.11 18.06 16.03
N TRP A 275 -24.66 17.35 15.05
CA TRP A 275 -24.10 17.29 13.71
C TRP A 275 -23.99 18.68 13.10
N ARG A 276 -22.83 18.97 12.55
CA ARG A 276 -22.57 20.18 11.77
C ARG A 276 -22.15 19.77 10.39
N CYS A 277 -22.62 20.52 9.41
CA CYS A 277 -22.21 20.35 8.03
C CYS A 277 -20.70 20.49 7.93
N ILE A 278 -20.04 19.44 7.46
CA ILE A 278 -18.59 19.43 7.28
C ILE A 278 -18.14 20.52 6.31
N SER A 279 -18.99 20.94 5.37
CA SER A 279 -18.63 21.97 4.37
C SER A 279 -18.89 23.40 4.83
N CYS A 280 -19.94 23.67 5.62
CA CYS A 280 -20.31 25.05 5.99
C CYS A 280 -20.54 25.28 7.50
N GLY A 281 -20.33 24.27 8.34
CA GLY A 281 -20.48 24.33 9.79
C GLY A 281 -21.91 24.49 10.31
N LYS A 282 -22.92 24.58 9.42
CA LYS A 282 -24.32 24.73 9.81
C LYS A 282 -24.83 23.52 10.58
N PRO A 283 -25.63 23.73 11.64
CA PRO A 283 -26.11 22.64 12.47
C PRO A 283 -27.12 21.74 11.74
N LYS A 284 -27.43 20.57 12.31
CA LYS A 284 -28.40 19.58 11.80
C LYS A 284 -29.71 20.19 11.28
N SER A 285 -30.21 21.27 11.89
CA SER A 285 -31.45 21.93 11.47
C SER A 285 -31.43 22.43 10.02
N TYR A 286 -30.24 22.60 9.43
CA TYR A 286 -30.05 22.98 8.04
C TYR A 286 -30.02 21.78 7.08
N PHE A 287 -30.33 20.56 7.54
CA PHE A 287 -30.34 19.37 6.68
C PHE A 287 -31.76 18.90 6.36
N LYS A 288 -32.00 18.60 5.07
CA LYS A 288 -33.23 17.98 4.54
C LYS A 288 -32.90 16.60 3.98
N ARG A 289 -33.75 15.62 4.26
CA ARG A 289 -33.61 14.26 3.69
C ARG A 289 -34.04 14.26 2.22
N LYS A 290 -33.20 13.75 1.32
CA LYS A 290 -33.53 13.58 -0.09
C LYS A 290 -34.56 12.45 -0.25
N PRO A 291 -35.66 12.66 -1.00
CA PRO A 291 -36.41 11.55 -1.56
C PRO A 291 -35.51 10.79 -2.55
N LYS A 292 -35.58 9.46 -2.60
CA LYS A 292 -34.75 8.63 -3.49
C LYS A 292 -34.89 9.11 -4.94
N SER A 293 -33.80 9.61 -5.54
CA SER A 293 -33.71 9.82 -7.00
C SER A 293 -32.31 9.52 -7.51
N LYS A 294 -32.24 8.81 -8.64
CA LYS A 294 -31.05 8.19 -9.24
C LYS A 294 -29.90 9.16 -9.54
N MET A 295 -28.69 8.62 -9.38
CA MET A 295 -27.34 9.21 -9.50
C MET A 295 -27.08 10.09 -10.73
N SER A 296 -26.13 11.03 -10.57
CA SER A 296 -25.05 11.27 -11.54
C SER A 296 -23.77 11.81 -10.86
N LYS A 297 -22.61 11.40 -11.37
CA LYS A 297 -21.24 11.67 -10.86
C LYS A 297 -20.74 13.05 -11.28
N SER A 298 -19.89 13.70 -10.48
CA SER A 298 -18.75 14.49 -10.99
C SER A 298 -17.73 14.86 -9.88
N GLN A 299 -16.50 15.14 -10.34
CA GLN A 299 -15.20 15.11 -9.66
C GLN A 299 -14.79 16.46 -9.00
N ILE A 300 -13.83 16.45 -8.04
CA ILE A 300 -12.49 17.12 -8.08
C ILE A 300 -11.88 17.40 -6.67
N LYS A 301 -10.59 17.00 -6.53
CA LYS A 301 -9.41 17.38 -5.68
C LYS A 301 -9.51 18.39 -4.51
N LEU A 302 -8.72 18.16 -3.44
CA LEU A 302 -7.60 19.05 -3.01
C LEU A 302 -6.62 18.44 -1.96
N SER A 303 -5.48 19.11 -1.79
CA SER A 303 -4.15 18.74 -1.25
C SER A 303 -3.89 18.94 0.27
N GLN A 304 -2.79 18.34 0.76
CA GLN A 304 -2.28 18.21 2.15
C GLN A 304 -1.54 19.46 2.70
N GLU A 305 -1.41 19.59 4.04
CA GLU A 305 -0.13 19.65 4.82
C GLU A 305 -0.29 20.11 6.30
N LYS A 306 0.66 19.71 7.18
CA LYS A 306 0.76 20.02 8.64
C LYS A 306 1.96 20.92 8.94
N ALA A 307 1.95 21.64 10.08
CA ALA A 307 2.92 22.68 10.45
C ALA A 307 3.99 22.27 11.50
N ILE A 308 5.15 22.92 11.44
CA ILE A 308 6.30 22.81 12.36
C ILE A 308 6.27 23.98 13.36
N TRP A 309 6.58 23.75 14.64
CA TRP A 309 6.60 24.78 15.69
C TRP A 309 8.00 24.99 16.31
N PHE A 310 8.32 26.24 16.65
CA PHE A 310 9.62 26.67 17.16
C PHE A 310 9.52 27.30 18.56
N CYS A 311 10.37 26.87 19.51
CA CYS A 311 10.40 27.42 20.87
C CYS A 311 11.27 28.68 20.98
N SER A 312 10.65 29.84 21.22
CA SER A 312 11.33 31.13 21.34
C SER A 312 12.20 31.33 22.60
N SER A 313 12.15 30.41 23.58
CA SER A 313 12.97 30.49 24.80
C SER A 313 14.21 29.58 24.77
N CYS A 314 14.16 28.44 24.07
CA CYS A 314 15.26 27.47 24.04
C CYS A 314 15.73 27.06 22.64
N GLY A 315 15.06 27.53 21.58
CA GLY A 315 15.49 27.35 20.19
C GLY A 315 15.20 25.99 19.56
N SER A 316 14.34 25.16 20.16
CA SER A 316 14.05 23.80 19.66
C SER A 316 12.88 23.77 18.67
N GLU A 317 13.02 22.99 17.59
CA GLU A 317 12.00 22.74 16.55
C GLU A 317 11.27 21.41 16.78
N ILE A 318 9.94 21.41 16.66
CA ILE A 318 9.11 20.21 16.87
C ILE A 318 7.89 20.24 15.92
N GLU A 319 7.63 19.14 15.21
CA GLU A 319 6.38 18.91 14.46
C GLU A 319 5.24 18.54 15.41
N VAL A 320 4.24 19.40 15.57
CA VAL A 320 3.13 19.18 16.52
C VAL A 320 1.79 19.69 16.00
N ASN A 321 0.72 18.96 16.29
CA ASN A 321 -0.66 19.49 16.28
C ASN A 321 -0.93 20.12 17.64
N LEU A 322 -1.05 21.45 17.73
CA LEU A 322 -1.07 22.16 19.02
C LEU A 322 -2.45 22.18 19.71
N PRO A 323 -2.57 21.73 20.97
CA PRO A 323 -3.66 22.09 21.87
C PRO A 323 -3.29 23.27 22.80
N ASN A 324 -4.30 24.06 23.21
CA ASN A 324 -4.17 25.33 23.95
C ASN A 324 -3.56 25.23 25.37
N THR A 325 -3.27 24.02 25.86
CA THR A 325 -2.71 23.79 27.21
C THR A 325 -1.24 23.35 27.17
N TRP A 326 -0.63 23.30 26.00
CA TRP A 326 0.73 22.80 25.82
C TRP A 326 1.80 23.77 26.37
N LYS A 327 2.81 23.20 27.02
CA LYS A 327 4.01 23.89 27.52
C LYS A 327 5.24 23.21 26.92
N CYS A 328 6.29 23.99 26.67
CA CYS A 328 7.56 23.45 26.19
C CYS A 328 8.06 22.38 27.18
N PRO A 329 8.32 21.14 26.73
CA PRO A 329 8.76 20.06 27.62
C PRO A 329 10.19 20.26 28.13
N ILE A 330 10.96 21.15 27.51
CA ILE A 330 12.37 21.40 27.87
C ILE A 330 12.49 22.53 28.90
N CYS A 331 11.82 23.67 28.67
CA CYS A 331 11.97 24.85 29.54
C CYS A 331 10.69 25.19 30.34
N GLY A 332 9.59 24.48 30.13
CA GLY A 332 8.34 24.69 30.88
C GLY A 332 7.57 25.97 30.52
N SER A 333 8.09 26.81 29.62
CA SER A 333 7.40 27.99 29.10
C SER A 333 6.08 27.60 28.43
N ARG A 334 5.00 28.34 28.71
CA ARG A 334 3.86 28.36 27.77
C ARG A 334 4.36 29.08 26.52
N GLY A 335 4.25 28.43 25.36
CA GLY A 335 4.41 29.13 24.10
C GLY A 335 3.43 30.31 24.08
N LYS A 336 3.90 31.50 23.73
CA LYS A 336 3.00 32.59 23.32
C LYS A 336 2.60 32.36 21.88
#